data_AF-A0A0K8RA66-F1
#
_entry.id   AF-A0A0K8RA66-F1
#
_cell.length_a   1.000
_cell.length_b   1.000
_cell.length_c   1.000
_cell.angle_alpha   90.00
_cell.angle_beta   90.00
_cell.angle_gamma   90.00
#
_symmetry.space_group_name_H-M   'P 1'
#
loop_
_entity.id
_entity.type
_entity.pdbx_description
1 polymer ?
#
loop_
_entity_poly.entity_id
_entity_poly.type
_entity_poly.pdbx_seq_one_letter_code
_entity_poly.pdbx_strand_id
1 'polypeptide(L)'
;MNEFQMISEVLYHIPEANVYASTPEEAKSRRLCGIETYKVFPDSAELALRMIISGKNQSIYKVSPYQSDMNAICPTQISLPDQYGLMRVLLSDFKNCYVLKKVNNKNEGPFCELFVKNNTNPITHLDECWLVFLAFCGYPKAIYNETSCYSK
;
A
#
# COMPACT_ATOMS: atom_id res chain seq x y z
N MET A 1 20.72 14.11 -0.32
CA MET A 1 19.61 15.05 -0.62
C MET A 1 18.36 14.20 -0.49
N ASN A 2 17.47 14.51 0.48
CA ASN A 2 16.34 13.64 0.83
C ASN A 2 15.43 13.42 -0.39
N GLU A 3 15.58 12.27 -1.05
CA GLU A 3 14.58 11.70 -1.93
C GLU A 3 13.40 11.27 -1.06
N PHE A 4 12.66 12.28 -0.60
CA PHE A 4 11.37 12.04 0.00
C PHE A 4 10.50 11.36 -1.05
N GLN A 5 10.21 10.09 -0.82
CA GLN A 5 9.52 9.25 -1.79
C GLN A 5 8.14 9.82 -2.05
N MET A 6 7.97 10.39 -3.24
CA MET A 6 6.67 10.88 -3.66
C MET A 6 5.83 9.68 -4.06
N ILE A 7 4.59 9.62 -3.53
CA ILE A 7 3.65 8.55 -3.88
C ILE A 7 3.49 8.43 -5.40
N SER A 8 3.49 9.54 -6.12
CA SER A 8 3.43 9.57 -7.58
C SER A 8 4.58 8.79 -8.23
N GLU A 9 5.81 8.92 -7.74
CA GLU A 9 6.97 8.17 -8.26
C GLU A 9 6.87 6.68 -7.93
N VAL A 10 6.46 6.34 -6.71
CA VAL A 10 6.26 4.94 -6.30
C VAL A 10 5.24 4.26 -7.20
N LEU A 11 4.08 4.90 -7.41
CA LEU A 11 3.02 4.36 -8.27
C LEU A 11 3.41 4.34 -9.75
N TYR A 12 4.26 5.26 -10.20
CA TYR A 12 4.79 5.26 -11.57
C TYR A 12 5.72 4.07 -11.81
N HIS A 13 6.63 3.78 -10.86
CA HIS A 13 7.60 2.70 -10.98
C HIS A 13 7.01 1.31 -10.67
N ILE A 14 6.02 1.25 -9.78
CA ILE A 14 5.33 0.03 -9.36
C ILE A 14 3.82 0.21 -9.60
N PRO A 15 3.37 0.17 -10.87
CA PRO A 15 1.97 0.45 -11.21
C PRO A 15 1.01 -0.66 -10.79
N GLU A 16 1.48 -1.90 -10.67
CA GLU A 16 0.67 -3.03 -10.22
C GLU A 16 1.35 -3.75 -9.06
N ALA A 17 0.71 -3.76 -7.90
CA ALA A 17 1.23 -4.41 -6.70
C ALA A 17 0.11 -5.04 -5.87
N ASN A 18 0.47 -6.08 -5.13
CA ASN A 18 -0.43 -6.85 -4.28
C ASN A 18 0.03 -6.78 -2.82
N VAL A 19 -0.92 -6.81 -1.89
CA VAL A 19 -0.65 -6.82 -0.45
C VAL A 19 -0.04 -8.16 -0.08
N TYR A 20 1.19 -8.13 0.41
CA TYR A 20 1.93 -9.29 0.90
C TYR A 20 1.80 -9.47 2.42
N ALA A 21 1.82 -8.38 3.18
CA ALA A 21 1.67 -8.43 4.63
C ALA A 21 0.90 -7.23 5.17
N SER A 22 0.20 -7.44 6.29
CA SER A 22 -0.70 -6.46 6.88
C SER A 22 -0.68 -6.55 8.41
N THR A 23 -0.68 -5.40 9.09
CA THR A 23 -0.82 -5.31 10.56
C THR A 23 -2.25 -5.27 11.11
N PRO A 24 -3.29 -4.77 10.41
CA PRO A 24 -4.66 -4.95 10.89
C PRO A 24 -5.05 -6.43 10.96
N GLU A 25 -5.68 -6.81 12.07
CA GLU A 25 -5.98 -8.21 12.42
C GLU A 25 -7.04 -8.80 11.49
N GLU A 26 -7.98 -7.97 11.03
CA GLU A 26 -9.14 -8.43 10.28
C GLU A 26 -9.59 -7.40 9.26
N ALA A 27 -9.34 -7.75 8.01
CA ALA A 27 -10.10 -7.28 6.87
C ALA A 27 -11.22 -8.31 6.52
N LYS A 28 -11.85 -8.91 7.55
CA LYS A 28 -12.74 -10.10 7.41
C LYS A 28 -13.92 -9.89 6.46
N SER A 29 -14.44 -8.67 6.37
CA SER A 29 -15.52 -8.32 5.44
C SER A 29 -15.07 -7.41 4.31
N ARG A 30 -13.90 -6.77 4.40
CA ARG A 30 -13.44 -5.82 3.39
C ARG A 30 -11.92 -5.67 3.43
N ARG A 31 -11.24 -6.19 2.42
CA ARG A 31 -9.77 -6.26 2.35
C ARG A 31 -9.25 -5.72 1.04
N LEU A 32 -8.26 -4.82 1.09
CA LEU A 32 -7.43 -4.49 -0.06
C LEU A 32 -6.45 -5.63 -0.31
N CYS A 33 -6.42 -6.07 -1.54
CA CYS A 33 -5.57 -7.17 -1.98
C CYS A 33 -4.51 -6.67 -2.96
N GLY A 34 -4.76 -5.57 -3.67
CA GLY A 34 -3.80 -4.97 -4.57
C GLY A 34 -4.27 -3.65 -5.16
N ILE A 35 -3.33 -2.91 -5.71
CA ILE A 35 -3.52 -1.62 -6.37
C ILE A 35 -2.96 -1.75 -7.78
N GLU A 36 -3.75 -1.33 -8.75
CA GLU A 36 -3.34 -1.11 -10.13
C GLU A 36 -3.49 0.38 -10.45
N THR A 37 -2.44 0.99 -10.97
CA THR A 37 -2.37 2.42 -11.30
C THR A 37 -2.49 2.58 -12.81
N TYR A 38 -3.55 3.25 -13.25
CA TYR A 38 -3.76 3.53 -14.67
C TYR A 38 -3.06 4.80 -15.12
N LYS A 39 -3.16 5.86 -14.31
CA LYS A 39 -2.55 7.16 -14.59
C LYS A 39 -2.10 7.82 -13.31
N VAL A 40 -0.97 8.53 -13.41
CA VAL A 40 -0.43 9.39 -12.36
C VAL A 40 -0.49 10.82 -12.87
N PHE A 41 -1.12 11.69 -12.09
CA PHE A 41 -1.18 13.13 -12.31
C PHE A 41 -0.36 13.84 -11.22
N PRO A 42 -0.07 15.16 -11.36
CA PRO A 42 0.65 15.90 -10.33
C PRO A 42 -0.05 15.92 -8.96
N ASP A 43 -1.39 15.87 -8.94
CA ASP A 43 -2.22 16.03 -7.74
C ASP A 43 -3.06 14.80 -7.38
N SER A 44 -3.01 13.73 -8.20
CA SER A 44 -3.86 12.56 -8.05
C SER A 44 -3.36 11.35 -8.83
N ALA A 45 -3.95 10.18 -8.58
CA ALA A 45 -3.81 9.00 -9.43
C ALA A 45 -5.17 8.35 -9.74
N GLU A 46 -5.31 7.81 -10.95
CA GLU A 46 -6.39 6.89 -11.31
C GLU A 46 -5.99 5.47 -10.92
N LEU A 47 -6.71 4.88 -9.96
CA LEU A 47 -6.42 3.57 -9.38
C LEU A 47 -7.59 2.59 -9.59
N ALA A 48 -7.27 1.34 -9.89
CA ALA A 48 -8.11 0.18 -9.59
C ALA A 48 -7.64 -0.47 -8.28
N LEU A 49 -8.52 -0.46 -7.29
CA LEU A 49 -8.31 -1.12 -6.01
C LEU A 49 -8.97 -2.48 -6.06
N ARG A 50 -8.16 -3.54 -6.00
CA ARG A 50 -8.64 -4.93 -5.99
C ARG A 50 -8.95 -5.31 -4.55
N MET A 51 -10.20 -5.59 -4.28
CA MET A 51 -10.74 -5.79 -2.95
C MET A 51 -11.44 -7.15 -2.82
N ILE A 52 -11.42 -7.73 -1.63
CA ILE A 52 -12.34 -8.79 -1.21
C ILE A 52 -13.37 -8.15 -0.29
N ILE A 53 -14.64 -8.15 -0.70
CA ILE A 53 -15.74 -7.57 0.06
C ILE A 53 -16.78 -8.65 0.32
N SER A 54 -17.00 -8.99 1.59
CA SER A 54 -17.86 -10.08 2.06
C SER A 54 -17.56 -11.40 1.34
N GLY A 55 -16.27 -11.72 1.20
CA GLY A 55 -15.78 -12.92 0.50
C GLY A 55 -15.87 -12.87 -1.03
N LYS A 56 -16.33 -11.76 -1.62
CA LYS A 56 -16.43 -11.60 -3.07
C LYS A 56 -15.33 -10.69 -3.60
N ASN A 57 -14.74 -11.12 -4.72
CA ASN A 57 -13.78 -10.36 -5.50
C ASN A 57 -14.46 -9.14 -6.15
N GLN A 58 -13.96 -7.95 -5.86
CA GLN A 58 -14.44 -6.69 -6.44
C GLN A 58 -13.27 -5.80 -6.83
N SER A 59 -13.48 -4.94 -7.81
CA SER A 59 -12.54 -3.89 -8.21
C SER A 59 -13.23 -2.54 -8.09
N ILE A 60 -12.62 -1.60 -7.38
CA ILE A 60 -13.10 -0.22 -7.23
C ILE A 60 -12.19 0.68 -8.04
N TYR A 61 -12.77 1.35 -9.04
CA TYR A 61 -12.07 2.36 -9.84
C TYR A 61 -12.27 3.73 -9.21
N LYS A 62 -11.18 4.47 -8.98
CA LYS A 62 -11.26 5.76 -8.32
C LYS A 62 -10.11 6.70 -8.73
N VAL A 63 -10.41 7.99 -8.79
CA VAL A 63 -9.41 9.06 -8.75
C VAL A 63 -9.08 9.36 -7.29
N SER A 64 -7.86 9.06 -6.90
CA SER A 64 -7.35 9.24 -5.53
C SER A 64 -6.47 10.49 -5.46
N PRO A 65 -6.93 11.57 -4.80
CA PRO A 65 -6.15 12.79 -4.67
C PRO A 65 -4.97 12.60 -3.72
N TYR A 66 -3.88 13.31 -4.03
CA TYR A 66 -2.74 13.46 -3.14
C TYR A 66 -2.97 14.61 -2.16
N GLN A 67 -2.41 14.47 -0.97
CA GLN A 67 -2.34 15.53 0.02
C GLN A 67 -0.89 15.72 0.45
N SER A 68 -0.49 16.98 0.67
CA SER A 68 0.84 17.32 1.15
C SER A 68 0.81 17.61 2.64
N ASP A 69 1.75 17.03 3.37
CA ASP A 69 2.05 17.29 4.76
C ASP A 69 3.55 17.57 4.86
N MET A 70 3.90 18.84 4.64
CA MET A 70 5.29 19.29 4.55
C MET A 70 6.07 19.14 5.87
N ASN A 71 5.38 18.87 6.98
CA ASN A 71 6.02 18.65 8.28
C ASN A 71 6.41 17.18 8.50
N ALA A 72 6.02 16.28 7.61
CA ALA A 72 6.33 14.86 7.71
C ALA A 72 7.57 14.47 6.90
N ILE A 73 8.25 13.41 7.36
CA ILE A 73 9.38 12.80 6.66
C ILE A 73 8.98 12.27 5.28
N CYS A 74 7.72 11.92 5.02
CA CYS A 74 7.23 11.64 3.66
C CYS A 74 6.06 12.59 3.39
N PRO A 75 6.23 13.59 2.51
CA PRO A 75 5.30 14.71 2.43
C PRO A 75 3.99 14.33 1.75
N THR A 76 3.99 13.36 0.84
CA THR A 76 2.80 12.97 0.09
C THR A 76 1.99 11.90 0.82
N GLN A 77 0.68 12.09 0.87
CA GLN A 77 -0.34 11.13 1.29
C GLN A 77 -1.32 10.87 0.15
N ILE A 78 -1.98 9.71 0.15
CA ILE A 78 -3.02 9.37 -0.82
C ILE A 78 -4.29 8.93 -0.11
N SER A 79 -5.44 9.39 -0.61
CA SER A 79 -6.74 8.97 -0.10
C SER A 79 -7.20 7.65 -0.74
N LEU A 80 -7.34 6.62 0.08
CA LEU A 80 -7.94 5.33 -0.25
C LEU A 80 -9.33 5.20 0.41
N PRO A 81 -10.23 4.37 -0.12
CA PRO A 81 -11.59 4.22 0.37
C PRO A 81 -11.66 3.52 1.74
N ASP A 82 -12.85 3.59 2.35
CA ASP A 82 -13.22 2.81 3.53
C ASP A 82 -12.26 3.02 4.72
N GLN A 83 -11.89 1.94 5.40
CA GLN A 83 -11.02 1.94 6.57
C GLN A 83 -9.58 2.37 6.28
N TYR A 84 -9.17 2.48 5.01
CA TYR A 84 -7.82 2.88 4.64
C TYR A 84 -7.60 4.38 4.86
N GLY A 85 -8.56 5.22 4.44
CA GLY A 85 -8.46 6.67 4.62
C GLY A 85 -7.19 7.25 4.00
N LEU A 86 -6.50 8.14 4.72
CA LEU A 86 -5.24 8.72 4.27
C LEU A 86 -4.08 7.77 4.54
N MET A 87 -3.37 7.41 3.48
CA MET A 87 -2.20 6.53 3.52
C MET A 87 -0.95 7.29 3.11
N ARG A 88 0.20 6.88 3.63
CA ARG A 88 1.51 7.45 3.33
C ARG A 88 2.50 6.33 3.02
N VAL A 89 3.35 6.53 2.01
CA VAL A 89 4.48 5.63 1.79
C VAL A 89 5.50 5.83 2.92
N LEU A 90 5.89 4.73 3.58
CA LEU A 90 7.01 4.72 4.51
C LEU A 90 8.34 4.49 3.80
N LEU A 91 8.35 3.52 2.89
CA LEU A 91 9.50 3.15 2.06
C LEU A 91 8.99 2.47 0.79
N SER A 92 9.71 2.65 -0.30
CA SER A 92 9.71 1.89 -1.53
C SER A 92 11.13 1.68 -2.01
N ASP A 93 11.42 0.55 -2.64
CA ASP A 93 12.66 0.34 -3.38
C ASP A 93 12.55 0.79 -4.85
N PHE A 94 11.38 1.34 -5.24
CA PHE A 94 10.99 1.72 -6.60
C PHE A 94 11.11 0.60 -7.65
N LYS A 95 11.24 -0.66 -7.23
CA LYS A 95 11.46 -1.80 -8.12
C LYS A 95 10.49 -2.94 -7.85
N ASN A 96 10.35 -3.32 -6.59
CA ASN A 96 9.66 -4.54 -6.17
C ASN A 96 8.63 -4.30 -5.07
N CYS A 97 8.80 -3.29 -4.22
CA CYS A 97 7.94 -3.16 -3.04
C CYS A 97 7.77 -1.73 -2.55
N TYR A 98 6.70 -1.53 -1.79
CA TYR A 98 6.49 -0.34 -0.99
C TYR A 98 5.61 -0.63 0.22
N VAL A 99 5.76 0.16 1.29
CA VAL A 99 4.95 0.07 2.51
C VAL A 99 4.04 1.28 2.60
N LEU A 100 2.73 1.06 2.66
CA LEU A 100 1.76 2.09 3.00
C LEU A 100 1.42 2.02 4.49
N LYS A 101 1.41 3.17 5.15
CA LYS A 101 0.95 3.35 6.53
C LYS A 101 -0.20 4.33 6.58
N LYS A 102 -1.24 4.01 7.35
CA LYS A 102 -2.35 4.92 7.62
C LYS A 102 -1.90 6.12 8.44
N VAL A 103 -2.29 7.30 8.02
CA VAL A 103 -2.04 8.57 8.70
C VAL A 103 -3.04 8.71 9.87
N ASN A 104 -2.56 9.23 11.01
CA ASN A 104 -3.38 9.53 12.20
C ASN A 104 -4.17 8.35 12.79
N ASN A 105 -3.52 7.19 12.99
CA ASN A 105 -4.13 6.06 13.69
C ASN A 105 -3.98 6.16 15.22
N LYS A 106 -4.57 7.20 15.84
CA LYS A 106 -4.25 7.60 17.23
C LYS A 106 -4.65 6.57 18.30
N ASN A 107 -5.56 5.63 18.01
CA ASN A 107 -6.16 4.74 19.01
C ASN A 107 -6.07 3.23 18.69
N GLU A 108 -5.55 2.83 17.52
CA GLU A 108 -5.67 1.44 17.02
C GLU A 108 -4.34 0.90 16.45
N GLY A 109 -3.24 0.97 17.21
CA GLY A 109 -1.93 0.44 16.78
C GLY A 109 -1.45 0.96 15.41
N PRO A 110 -0.37 0.42 14.85
CA PRO A 110 0.04 0.75 13.49
C PRO A 110 -0.86 0.02 12.48
N PHE A 111 -1.44 0.75 11.52
CA PHE A 111 -2.05 0.17 10.31
C PHE A 111 -1.06 0.34 9.16
N CYS A 112 -0.48 -0.77 8.73
CA CYS A 112 0.47 -0.82 7.62
C CYS A 112 0.16 -1.99 6.70
N GLU A 113 0.39 -1.78 5.42
CA GLU A 113 0.35 -2.80 4.39
C GLU A 113 1.63 -2.75 3.57
N LEU A 114 2.28 -3.90 3.43
CA LEU A 114 3.40 -4.11 2.53
C LEU A 114 2.87 -4.58 1.18
N PHE A 115 3.16 -3.81 0.14
CA PHE A 115 2.83 -4.09 -1.24
C PHE A 115 4.06 -4.63 -1.97
N VAL A 116 3.82 -5.64 -2.79
CA VAL A 116 4.83 -6.29 -3.62
C VAL A 116 4.35 -6.24 -5.07
N LYS A 117 5.22 -5.76 -5.96
CA LYS A 117 4.99 -5.68 -7.39
C LYS A 117 4.50 -7.02 -7.92
N ASN A 118 3.49 -6.98 -8.79
CA ASN A 118 2.94 -8.18 -9.40
C ASN A 118 4.04 -9.02 -10.09
N ASN A 119 3.93 -10.35 -10.02
CA ASN A 119 4.91 -11.32 -10.53
C ASN A 119 6.32 -11.25 -9.89
N THR A 120 6.46 -10.67 -8.70
CA THR A 120 7.74 -10.66 -7.97
C THR A 120 7.77 -11.81 -6.96
N ASN A 121 8.89 -12.54 -6.90
CA ASN A 121 9.10 -13.56 -5.88
C ASN A 121 9.42 -12.88 -4.53
N PRO A 122 8.57 -13.02 -3.49
CA PRO A 122 8.77 -12.35 -2.21
C PRO A 122 9.99 -12.85 -1.43
N ILE A 123 10.63 -13.96 -1.84
CA ILE A 123 11.72 -14.60 -1.09
C ILE A 123 13.06 -13.85 -1.21
N THR A 124 13.29 -13.10 -2.29
CA THR A 124 14.66 -12.62 -2.64
C THR A 124 14.81 -11.11 -2.81
N HIS A 125 13.73 -10.33 -2.70
CA HIS A 125 13.73 -8.92 -3.09
C HIS A 125 12.93 -7.98 -2.17
N LEU A 126 12.64 -8.39 -0.93
CA LEU A 126 11.80 -7.63 -0.01
C LEU A 126 12.54 -7.12 1.24
N ASP A 127 13.84 -7.38 1.39
CA ASP A 127 14.57 -7.15 2.64
C ASP A 127 14.39 -5.72 3.16
N GLU A 128 14.57 -4.70 2.32
CA GLU A 128 14.44 -3.29 2.73
C GLU A 128 13.01 -2.94 3.18
N CYS A 129 12.02 -3.25 2.36
CA CYS A 129 10.61 -2.98 2.69
C CYS A 129 10.14 -3.79 3.90
N TRP A 130 10.59 -5.04 4.04
CA TRP A 130 10.25 -5.93 5.15
C TRP A 130 10.88 -5.44 6.45
N LEU A 131 12.15 -5.06 6.44
CA LEU A 131 12.84 -4.48 7.59
C LEU A 131 12.17 -3.19 8.05
N VAL A 132 11.84 -2.27 7.13
CA VAL A 132 11.11 -1.04 7.47
C VAL A 132 9.71 -1.34 7.99
N PHE A 133 8.99 -2.28 7.38
CA PHE A 133 7.68 -2.71 7.87
C PHE A 133 7.78 -3.17 9.34
N LEU A 134 8.70 -4.08 9.66
CA LEU A 134 8.88 -4.57 11.02
C LEU A 134 9.30 -3.46 11.99
N ALA A 135 10.23 -2.59 11.59
CA ALA A 135 10.75 -1.52 12.44
C ALA A 135 9.69 -0.47 12.80
N PHE A 136 8.82 -0.10 11.85
CA PHE A 136 7.87 1.02 12.02
C PHE A 136 6.42 0.60 12.27
N CYS A 137 6.10 -0.66 11.98
CA CYS A 137 4.75 -1.21 12.09
C CYS A 137 4.68 -2.46 12.99
N GLY A 138 5.81 -3.06 13.36
CA GLY A 138 5.85 -4.29 14.14
C GLY A 138 5.51 -5.54 13.31
N TYR A 139 5.21 -6.64 14.01
CA TYR A 139 4.93 -7.91 13.35
C TYR A 139 3.60 -7.89 12.59
N PRO A 140 3.55 -8.43 11.36
CA PRO A 140 2.30 -8.54 10.62
C PRO A 140 1.35 -9.49 11.33
N LYS A 141 0.05 -9.17 11.28
CA LYS A 141 -1.01 -10.07 11.74
C LYS A 141 -1.48 -11.01 10.63
N ALA A 142 -1.22 -10.65 9.37
CA ALA A 142 -1.49 -11.48 8.21
C ALA A 142 -0.36 -11.41 7.16
N ILE A 143 -0.06 -12.57 6.56
CA ILE A 143 0.88 -12.75 5.46
C ILE A 143 0.17 -13.51 4.34
N TYR A 144 0.34 -13.08 3.10
CA TYR A 144 -0.36 -13.57 1.93
C TYR A 144 0.65 -14.15 0.93
N ASN A 145 0.82 -15.48 0.97
CA ASN A 145 1.81 -16.19 0.16
C ASN A 145 1.45 -16.24 -1.33
N GLU A 146 0.16 -16.27 -1.65
CA GLU A 146 -0.31 -16.04 -3.01
C GLU A 146 -0.52 -14.53 -3.16
N THR A 147 0.41 -13.86 -3.82
CA THR A 147 0.30 -12.42 -4.13
C THR A 147 -0.83 -12.12 -5.13
N SER A 148 -1.77 -13.03 -5.37
CA SER A 148 -2.88 -12.79 -6.30
C SER A 148 -4.14 -12.48 -5.50
N CYS A 149 -4.77 -11.32 -5.78
CA CYS A 149 -6.08 -10.97 -5.26
C CYS A 149 -7.15 -12.00 -5.64
N TYR A 150 -6.93 -12.69 -6.75
CA TYR A 150 -7.86 -13.56 -7.44
C TYR A 150 -7.12 -14.86 -7.75
N SER A 151 -6.96 -15.71 -6.73
CA SER A 151 -6.56 -17.10 -6.98
C SER A 151 -7.55 -17.67 -8.00
N LYS A 152 -7.05 -18.19 -9.12
CA LYS A 152 -7.85 -18.99 -10.03
C LYS A 152 -8.15 -20.34 -9.41
#